data_AF-A0A924AI21-F1
#
_entry.id   AF-A0A924AI21-F1
#
_cell.length_a   1.000
_cell.length_b   1.000
_cell.length_c   1.000
_cell.angle_alpha   90.00
_cell.angle_beta   90.00
_cell.angle_gamma   90.00
#
_symmetry.space_group_name_H-M   'P 1'
#
loop_
_entity.id
_entity.type
_entity.pdbx_description
1 polymer ?
#
loop_
_entity_poly.entity_id
_entity_poly.type
_entity_poly.pdbx_seq_one_letter_code
_entity_poly.pdbx_strand_id
1 'polypeptide(L)'
;KQVSIKKGLIVPMIDARRMEVYSSVYDEKCKIVKDVAAEILTENSYQEVDEPLYFVGDCQEKCKTVLIKDNFHFIPEIVFPSANEMSALSYEKFTQNNFEDVAYFEPFYLKDFMAVK
;
A
#
# COMPACT_ATOMS: atom_id res chain seq x y z
N LYS A 1 -6.69 -12.40 -1.76
CA LYS A 1 -5.71 -11.37 -2.14
C LYS A 1 -5.77 -11.20 -3.65
N GLN A 2 -5.67 -9.98 -4.18
CA GLN A 2 -5.76 -9.74 -5.63
C GLN A 2 -4.47 -10.08 -6.39
N VAL A 3 -3.32 -10.04 -5.70
CA VAL A 3 -2.00 -10.38 -6.26
C VAL A 3 -1.43 -11.61 -5.56
N SER A 4 -0.81 -12.50 -6.34
CA SER A 4 -0.05 -13.63 -5.81
C SER A 4 1.25 -13.78 -6.58
N ILE A 5 2.37 -13.66 -5.88
CA ILE A 5 3.72 -13.78 -6.45
C ILE A 5 4.41 -15.03 -5.91
N LYS A 6 5.39 -15.56 -6.65
CA LYS A 6 6.20 -16.71 -6.22
C LYS A 6 7.42 -16.31 -5.38
N LYS A 7 7.97 -15.12 -5.63
CA LYS A 7 9.17 -14.56 -4.99
C LYS A 7 9.16 -13.05 -5.16
N GLY A 8 9.67 -12.32 -4.17
CA GLY A 8 9.79 -10.86 -4.19
C GLY A 8 8.87 -10.21 -3.17
N LEU A 9 8.69 -8.90 -3.29
CA LEU A 9 7.88 -8.10 -2.37
C LEU A 9 6.73 -7.40 -3.11
N ILE A 10 5.61 -7.22 -2.44
CA ILE A 10 4.44 -6.51 -2.94
C ILE A 10 4.41 -5.13 -2.28
N VAL A 11 4.29 -4.09 -3.10
CA VAL A 11 4.28 -2.69 -2.66
C VAL A 11 2.97 -2.05 -3.10
N PRO A 12 1.90 -2.13 -2.30
CA PRO A 12 0.70 -1.34 -2.53
C PRO A 12 1.00 0.15 -2.33
N MET A 13 0.59 0.96 -3.30
CA MET A 13 0.78 2.41 -3.29
C MET A 13 -0.52 3.14 -3.63
N ILE A 14 -0.96 3.99 -2.71
CA ILE A 14 -2.09 4.89 -2.92
C ILE A 14 -1.56 6.30 -3.16
N ASP A 15 -2.07 6.99 -4.17
CA ASP A 15 -1.72 8.37 -4.48
C ASP A 15 -2.05 9.33 -3.31
N ALA A 16 -1.03 9.96 -2.72
CA ALA A 16 -1.18 10.95 -1.64
C ALA A 16 -0.98 12.41 -2.13
N ARG A 17 -1.08 12.65 -3.45
CA ARG A 17 -0.82 13.89 -4.19
C ARG A 17 0.65 14.33 -4.14
N ARG A 18 1.06 15.30 -4.97
CA ARG A 18 2.38 15.97 -4.93
C ARG A 18 3.62 15.04 -4.82
N MET A 19 3.75 14.05 -5.71
CA MET A 19 4.85 13.05 -5.68
C MET A 19 4.92 12.21 -4.40
N GLU A 20 3.88 12.22 -3.59
CA GLU A 20 3.77 11.40 -2.39
C GLU A 20 2.80 10.24 -2.60
N VAL A 21 3.04 9.17 -1.85
CA VAL A 21 2.22 7.97 -1.79
C VAL A 21 2.02 7.52 -0.36
N TYR A 22 0.91 6.84 -0.09
CA TYR A 22 0.81 5.96 1.05
C TYR A 22 1.24 4.57 0.60
N SER A 23 2.30 4.04 1.21
CA SER A 23 2.90 2.77 0.83
C SER A 23 3.20 1.90 2.05
N SER A 24 3.19 0.59 1.82
CA SER A 24 3.70 -0.44 2.74
C SER A 24 4.38 -1.51 1.89
N VAL A 25 5.14 -2.41 2.53
CA VAL A 25 5.83 -3.50 1.82
C VAL A 25 5.46 -4.82 2.47
N TYR A 26 5.09 -5.80 1.65
CA TYR A 26 4.72 -7.14 2.09
C TYR A 26 5.53 -8.22 1.38
N ASP A 27 5.74 -9.34 2.05
CA ASP A 27 6.29 -10.55 1.44
C ASP A 27 5.24 -11.33 0.63
N GLU A 28 5.62 -12.46 0.02
CA GLU A 28 4.73 -13.30 -0.77
C GLU A 28 3.57 -13.93 0.04
N LYS A 29 3.72 -13.97 1.37
CA LYS A 29 2.73 -14.46 2.34
C LYS A 29 1.88 -13.34 2.92
N CYS A 30 2.00 -12.12 2.39
CA CYS A 30 1.33 -10.92 2.88
C CYS A 30 1.70 -10.57 4.33
N LYS A 31 2.89 -10.94 4.80
CA LYS A 31 3.43 -10.40 6.06
C LYS A 31 4.06 -9.05 5.80
N ILE A 32 3.89 -8.16 6.77
CA ILE A 32 4.46 -6.81 6.72
C ILE A 32 6.00 -6.92 6.83
N VAL A 33 6.67 -6.36 5.83
CA VAL A 33 8.13 -6.13 5.79
C VAL A 33 8.44 -4.67 6.13
N LYS A 34 7.57 -3.75 5.71
CA LYS A 34 7.62 -2.33 6.07
C LYS A 34 6.20 -1.84 6.35
N ASP A 35 6.02 -1.26 7.53
CA ASP A 35 4.76 -0.67 7.94
C ASP A 35 4.30 0.43 6.99
N VAL A 36 3.00 0.73 7.06
CA VAL A 36 2.40 1.76 6.24
C VAL A 36 2.93 3.15 6.61
N ALA A 37 3.34 3.92 5.60
CA ALA A 37 3.86 5.27 5.75
C ALA A 37 3.45 6.17 4.58
N ALA A 38 3.49 7.48 4.81
CA ALA A 38 3.48 8.46 3.75
C ALA A 38 4.92 8.69 3.26
N GLU A 39 5.16 8.49 1.97
CA GLU A 39 6.51 8.55 1.38
C GLU A 39 6.55 9.49 0.18
N ILE A 40 7.61 10.29 0.08
CA ILE A 40 7.91 11.06 -1.14
C ILE A 40 8.66 10.12 -2.08
N LEU A 41 8.12 9.91 -3.29
CA LEU A 41 8.79 9.11 -4.30
C LEU A 41 9.90 9.90 -4.98
N THR A 42 11.07 9.28 -5.06
CA THR A 42 12.24 9.79 -5.78
C THR A 42 12.84 8.66 -6.62
N GLU A 43 13.79 8.99 -7.50
CA GLU A 43 14.52 7.98 -8.28
C GLU A 43 15.31 7.00 -7.39
N ASN A 44 15.67 7.43 -6.17
CA ASN A 44 16.39 6.62 -5.18
C ASN A 44 15.48 5.70 -4.35
N SER A 45 14.16 5.87 -4.43
CA SER A 45 13.22 5.05 -3.67
C SER A 45 13.32 3.59 -4.10
N TYR A 46 13.52 2.68 -3.13
CA TYR A 46 13.62 1.23 -3.32
C TYR A 46 14.83 0.76 -4.15
N GLN A 47 15.82 1.61 -4.43
CA GLN A 47 16.98 1.24 -5.25
C GLN A 47 17.87 0.19 -4.59
N GLU A 48 17.91 0.18 -3.25
CA GLU A 48 18.65 -0.77 -2.42
C GLU A 48 18.04 -2.18 -2.41
N VAL A 49 16.83 -2.35 -2.95
CA VAL A 49 16.14 -3.65 -2.99
C VAL A 49 16.50 -4.39 -4.28
N ASP A 50 17.17 -5.53 -4.14
CA ASP A 50 17.57 -6.39 -5.28
C ASP A 50 16.53 -7.46 -5.63
N GLU A 51 15.58 -7.70 -4.74
CA GLU A 51 14.47 -8.63 -4.95
C GLU A 51 13.44 -8.04 -5.93
N PRO A 52 12.68 -8.87 -6.67
CA PRO A 52 11.58 -8.36 -7.50
C PRO A 52 10.56 -7.59 -6.65
N LEU A 53 10.20 -6.40 -7.10
CA LEU A 53 9.16 -5.57 -6.48
C LEU A 53 7.93 -5.52 -7.37
N TYR A 54 6.76 -5.75 -6.77
CA TYR A 54 5.48 -5.76 -7.47
C TYR A 54 4.61 -4.62 -6.95
N PHE A 55 4.47 -3.58 -7.76
CA PHE A 55 3.72 -2.38 -7.43
C PHE A 55 2.26 -2.51 -7.86
N VAL A 56 1.35 -2.25 -6.92
CA VAL A 56 -0.11 -2.23 -7.12
C VAL A 56 -0.69 -0.93 -6.59
N GLY A 57 -1.90 -0.58 -7.02
CA GLY A 57 -2.59 0.64 -6.59
C GLY A 57 -2.75 1.68 -7.70
N ASP A 58 -3.21 2.87 -7.36
CA ASP A 58 -3.60 3.92 -8.30
C ASP A 58 -2.47 4.89 -8.67
N CYS A 59 -1.30 4.76 -8.03
CA CYS A 59 -0.18 5.66 -8.27
C CYS A 59 0.76 5.22 -9.42
N GLN A 60 0.45 4.15 -10.15
CA GLN A 60 1.39 3.49 -11.07
C GLN A 60 1.98 4.42 -12.13
N GLU A 61 1.17 5.21 -12.82
CA GLU A 61 1.64 6.10 -13.89
C GLU A 61 2.62 7.16 -13.36
N LYS A 62 2.36 7.68 -12.16
CA LYS A 62 3.27 8.61 -11.49
C LYS A 62 4.55 7.89 -11.03
N CYS A 63 4.42 6.71 -10.43
CA CYS A 63 5.55 5.95 -9.92
C CYS A 63 6.53 5.55 -11.03
N LYS A 64 6.02 5.14 -12.21
CA LYS A 64 6.83 4.79 -13.37
C LYS A 64 7.73 5.92 -13.88
N THR A 65 7.43 7.18 -13.55
CA THR A 65 8.28 8.32 -13.94
C THR A 65 9.60 8.39 -13.16
N VAL A 66 9.68 7.75 -11.98
CA VAL A 66 10.85 7.79 -11.09
C VAL A 66 11.37 6.39 -10.70
N LEU A 67 10.50 5.38 -10.66
CA LEU A 67 10.83 4.00 -10.31
C LEU A 67 11.07 3.19 -11.59
N ILE A 68 12.32 3.12 -12.04
CA ILE A 68 12.68 2.59 -13.37
C ILE A 68 13.61 1.35 -13.37
N LYS A 69 13.85 0.73 -12.21
CA LYS A 69 14.77 -0.42 -12.09
C LYS A 69 14.17 -1.68 -12.74
N ASP A 70 14.98 -2.54 -13.35
CA ASP A 70 14.51 -3.73 -14.11
C ASP A 70 13.72 -4.75 -13.26
N ASN A 71 13.99 -4.81 -11.95
CA ASN A 71 13.28 -5.67 -11.01
C ASN A 71 11.96 -5.05 -10.50
N PHE A 72 11.54 -3.90 -11.05
CA PHE A 72 10.29 -3.23 -10.70
C PHE A 72 9.19 -3.65 -11.69
N HIS A 73 8.15 -4.28 -11.15
CA HIS A 73 7.02 -4.81 -11.91
C HIS A 73 5.74 -4.09 -11.50
N PHE A 74 5.13 -3.38 -12.43
CA PHE A 74 3.84 -2.71 -12.21
C PHE A 74 2.70 -3.63 -12.67
N ILE A 75 1.67 -3.79 -11.83
CA ILE A 75 0.50 -4.64 -12.13
C ILE A 75 -0.72 -3.73 -12.36
N PRO A 76 -0.94 -3.24 -13.59
CA PRO A 76 -1.96 -2.22 -13.90
C PRO A 76 -3.39 -2.70 -13.69
N GLU A 77 -3.62 -4.01 -13.61
CA GLU A 77 -4.95 -4.59 -13.39
C GLU A 77 -5.44 -4.42 -11.94
N ILE A 78 -4.52 -4.16 -10.99
CA ILE A 78 -4.84 -4.05 -9.56
C ILE A 78 -4.67 -2.60 -9.12
N VAL A 79 -5.75 -1.84 -9.25
CA VAL A 79 -5.76 -0.39 -8.98
C VAL A 79 -6.35 -0.06 -7.62
N PHE A 80 -7.46 -0.72 -7.23
CA PHE A 80 -8.23 -0.36 -6.05
C PHE A 80 -8.36 -1.52 -5.05
N PRO A 81 -8.58 -1.22 -3.76
CA PRO A 81 -8.98 -2.22 -2.78
C PRO A 81 -10.28 -2.91 -3.21
N SER A 82 -10.46 -4.16 -2.80
CA SER A 82 -11.68 -4.92 -3.07
C SER A 82 -12.34 -5.34 -1.76
N ALA A 83 -13.66 -5.12 -1.66
CA ALA A 83 -14.45 -5.55 -0.50
C ALA A 83 -14.37 -7.07 -0.27
N ASN A 84 -14.20 -7.86 -1.34
CA ASN A 84 -14.00 -9.30 -1.23
C ASN A 84 -12.78 -9.64 -0.36
N GLU A 85 -11.72 -8.83 -0.45
CA GLU A 85 -10.48 -9.02 0.30
C GLU A 85 -10.55 -8.50 1.74
N MET A 86 -11.51 -7.63 2.03
CA MET A 86 -11.75 -7.14 3.39
C MET A 86 -12.58 -8.12 4.22
N SER A 87 -13.43 -8.93 3.57
CA SER A 87 -14.41 -9.79 4.24
C SER A 87 -13.80 -10.72 5.29
N ALA A 88 -12.69 -11.39 4.98
CA ALA A 88 -12.00 -12.30 5.90
C ALA A 88 -11.42 -11.56 7.11
N LEU A 89 -10.78 -10.40 6.90
CA LEU A 89 -10.21 -9.57 7.96
C LEU A 89 -11.30 -9.04 8.90
N SER A 90 -12.41 -8.56 8.32
CA SER A 90 -13.55 -8.07 9.09
C SER A 90 -14.22 -9.20 9.87
N TYR A 91 -14.34 -10.40 9.28
CA TYR A 91 -14.91 -11.56 9.96
C TYR A 91 -14.05 -12.02 11.14
N GLU A 92 -12.72 -12.03 10.98
CA GLU A 92 -11.81 -12.33 12.10
C GLU A 92 -12.01 -11.35 13.26
N LYS A 93 -11.98 -10.04 12.99
CA LYS A 93 -12.26 -9.01 14.02
C LYS A 93 -13.62 -9.20 14.67
N PHE A 94 -14.65 -9.51 13.87
CA PHE A 94 -16.00 -9.79 14.37
C PHE A 94 -16.01 -10.97 15.34
N THR A 95 -15.38 -12.10 14.99
CA THR A 95 -15.32 -13.29 15.87
C THR A 95 -14.57 -13.04 17.18
N GLN A 96 -13.66 -12.07 17.19
CA GLN A 96 -12.90 -11.65 18.37
C GLN A 96 -13.60 -10.55 19.19
N ASN A 97 -14.80 -10.10 18.78
CA ASN A 97 -15.50 -8.94 19.33
C ASN A 97 -14.65 -7.64 19.30
N ASN A 98 -13.75 -7.53 18.33
CA ASN A 98 -12.89 -6.37 18.15
C ASN A 98 -13.60 -5.33 17.27
N PHE A 99 -14.41 -4.47 17.89
CA PHE A 99 -15.19 -3.42 17.23
C PHE A 99 -14.69 -2.03 17.63
N GLU A 100 -14.81 -1.09 16.70
CA GLU A 100 -14.56 0.33 16.95
C GLU A 100 -15.81 1.01 17.53
N ASP A 101 -15.63 1.99 18.42
CA ASP A 101 -16.73 2.84 18.89
C ASP A 101 -17.01 3.95 17.87
N VAL A 102 -18.24 4.01 17.36
CA VAL A 102 -18.66 4.98 16.33
C VAL A 102 -18.45 6.43 16.78
N ALA A 103 -18.57 6.74 18.08
CA ALA A 103 -18.40 8.09 18.59
C ALA A 103 -16.93 8.53 18.66
N TYR A 104 -16.00 7.58 18.71
CA TYR A 104 -14.56 7.84 18.90
C TYR A 104 -13.70 7.37 17.72
N PHE A 105 -14.29 6.68 16.75
CA PHE A 105 -13.59 6.23 15.55
C PHE A 105 -13.20 7.42 14.67
N GLU A 106 -11.92 7.48 14.32
CA GLU A 106 -11.41 8.37 13.29
C GLU A 106 -10.78 7.56 12.14
N PRO A 107 -10.92 8.02 10.89
CA PRO A 107 -10.20 7.39 9.79
C PRO A 107 -8.69 7.49 10.03
N PHE A 108 -7.98 6.42 9.70
CA PHE A 108 -6.53 6.39 9.82
C PHE A 108 -5.87 7.23 8.71
N TYR A 109 -5.74 8.53 8.94
CA TYR A 109 -5.01 9.45 8.07
C TYR A 109 -3.52 9.47 8.43
N LEU A 110 -2.65 9.08 7.48
CA LEU A 110 -1.19 9.11 7.64
C LEU A 110 -0.57 10.51 7.57
N LYS A 111 -1.40 11.52 7.28
CA LYS A 111 -1.03 12.92 7.30
C LYS A 111 -2.04 13.66 8.13
N ASP A 112 -1.54 14.49 9.04
CA ASP A 112 -2.40 15.38 9.80
C ASP A 112 -3.15 16.31 8.85
N PHE A 113 -4.47 16.33 8.99
CA PHE A 113 -5.29 17.32 8.31
C PHE A 113 -5.01 18.69 8.93
N MET A 114 -4.14 19.47 8.30
CA MET A 114 -3.98 20.88 8.67
C MET A 114 -5.16 21.67 8.13
N ALA A 115 -6.16 21.94 8.98
CA ALA A 115 -7.18 22.93 8.70
C ALA A 115 -6.50 24.28 8.52
N VAL A 116 -6.47 24.79 7.29
CA VAL A 116 -6.02 26.15 7.01
C VAL A 116 -7.01 27.09 7.70
N LYS A 117 -6.57 27.81 8.73
CA LYS A 117 -7.31 28.94 9.29
C LYS A 117 -7.24 30.13 8.36
#